data_AF-A0A290SA48-F1
#
_entry.id   AF-A0A290SA48-F1
#
_cell.length_a   1.000
_cell.length_b   1.000
_cell.length_c   1.000
_cell.angle_alpha   90.00
_cell.angle_beta   90.00
_cell.angle_gamma   90.00
#
_symmetry.space_group_name_H-M   'P 1'
#
loop_
_entity.id
_entity.type
_entity.pdbx_description
1 polymer ?
#
loop_
_entity_poly.entity_id
_entity_poly.type
_entity_poly.pdbx_seq_one_letter_code
_entity_poly.pdbx_strand_id
1 'polypeptide(L)'
;MSNSNQEFLSMALAYIEIGKVSAKSDSELKNASEYENAIAYQLYHSVELFYKYMLLKKGQTKRVHDIAALETEYKKLFPGPQFNLEHPFDFSSYQASDLNPREAEMAEAHMKKFKPNFMDQHLRYPSNHNTGGYSYKFESCYFDSIKDQMLRISAIDC
;
A
#
# COMPACT_ATOMS: atom_id res chain seq x y z
N MET A 1 -13.30 27.07 -3.23
CA MET A 1 -13.50 25.61 -3.12
C MET A 1 -12.36 25.06 -2.30
N SER A 2 -12.61 24.70 -1.03
CA SER A 2 -11.56 24.31 -0.10
C SER A 2 -11.00 22.94 -0.46
N ASN A 3 -9.70 22.89 -0.75
CA ASN A 3 -8.64 21.96 -0.30
C ASN A 3 -8.91 20.49 0.11
N SER A 4 -10.11 19.91 -0.02
CA SER A 4 -10.40 18.53 0.43
C SER A 4 -9.53 17.49 -0.28
N ASN A 5 -9.06 17.80 -1.48
CA ASN A 5 -8.12 16.93 -2.19
C ASN A 5 -6.76 16.88 -1.47
N GLN A 6 -6.24 18.01 -1.00
CA GLN A 6 -4.94 18.07 -0.32
C GLN A 6 -4.93 17.34 1.02
N GLU A 7 -6.08 17.15 1.65
CA GLU A 7 -6.20 16.34 2.87
C GLU A 7 -5.77 14.88 2.63
N PHE A 8 -6.16 14.28 1.50
CA PHE A 8 -5.76 12.92 1.15
C PHE A 8 -4.26 12.78 0.97
N LEU A 9 -3.62 13.70 0.24
CA LEU A 9 -2.17 13.70 0.08
C LEU A 9 -1.46 13.95 1.42
N SER A 10 -1.94 14.90 2.23
CA SER A 10 -1.35 15.18 3.53
C SER A 10 -1.42 13.99 4.47
N MET A 11 -2.56 13.29 4.50
CA MET A 11 -2.70 12.06 5.28
C MET A 11 -1.81 10.95 4.73
N ALA A 12 -1.73 10.77 3.41
CA ALA A 12 -0.85 9.76 2.80
C ALA A 12 0.61 9.96 3.24
N LEU A 13 1.09 11.20 3.22
CA LEU A 13 2.44 11.56 3.67
C LEU A 13 2.61 11.39 5.18
N ALA A 14 1.59 11.69 5.99
CA ALA A 14 1.63 11.43 7.43
C ALA A 14 1.78 9.94 7.74
N TYR A 15 1.06 9.07 7.04
CA TYR A 15 1.21 7.62 7.15
C TYR A 15 2.62 7.14 6.76
N ILE A 16 3.25 7.76 5.75
CA ILE A 16 4.66 7.48 5.42
C ILE A 16 5.58 7.82 6.60
N GLU A 17 5.44 9.00 7.19
CA GLU A 17 6.31 9.42 8.30
C GLU A 17 6.12 8.54 9.54
N ILE A 18 4.88 8.17 9.86
CA ILE A 18 4.58 7.23 10.96
C ILE A 18 5.27 5.89 10.69
N GLY A 19 5.05 5.29 9.51
CA GLY A 19 5.66 4.01 9.14
C GLY A 19 7.19 4.06 9.14
N LYS A 20 7.78 5.16 8.68
CA LYS A 20 9.23 5.41 8.71
C LYS A 20 9.78 5.45 10.13
N VAL A 21 9.15 6.21 11.03
CA VAL A 21 9.58 6.30 12.44
C VAL A 21 9.44 4.94 13.11
N SER A 22 8.34 4.22 12.87
CA SER A 22 8.14 2.87 13.36
C SER A 22 9.20 1.89 12.83
N ALA A 23 9.58 1.98 11.56
CA ALA A 23 10.66 1.17 11.00
C ALA A 23 12.05 1.49 11.58
N LYS A 24 12.27 2.73 12.06
CA LYS A 24 13.53 3.16 12.69
C LYS A 24 13.65 2.78 14.17
N SER A 25 12.55 2.60 14.89
CA SER A 25 12.54 2.45 16.36
C SER A 25 13.35 1.25 16.86
N ASP A 26 14.51 1.44 17.48
CA ASP A 26 15.28 0.31 18.04
C ASP A 26 14.50 -0.33 19.19
N SER A 27 14.00 -1.55 19.00
CA SER A 27 13.46 -2.34 20.10
C SER A 27 13.44 -3.83 19.76
N GLU A 28 13.60 -4.64 20.80
CA GLU A 28 13.42 -6.10 20.81
C GLU A 28 12.03 -6.52 20.27
N LEU A 29 11.07 -5.59 20.19
CA LEU A 29 9.72 -5.75 19.66
C LEU A 29 9.63 -5.66 18.12
N LYS A 30 10.65 -5.12 17.41
CA LYS A 30 10.64 -4.96 15.95
C LYS A 30 10.47 -6.27 15.18
N ASN A 31 10.93 -7.37 15.75
CA ASN A 31 10.84 -8.70 15.14
C ASN A 31 9.55 -9.44 15.56
N ALA A 32 8.66 -8.81 16.32
CA ALA A 32 7.31 -9.34 16.51
C ALA A 32 6.52 -9.07 15.23
N SER A 33 5.94 -10.12 14.64
CA SER A 33 5.11 -10.05 13.44
C SER A 33 4.01 -8.98 13.52
N GLU A 34 3.47 -8.74 14.70
CA GLU A 34 2.47 -7.69 14.94
C GLU A 34 3.00 -6.28 14.64
N TYR A 35 4.27 -6.02 14.97
CA TYR A 35 4.91 -4.73 14.72
C TYR A 35 5.23 -4.53 13.24
N GLU A 36 5.74 -5.58 12.58
CA GLU A 36 5.99 -5.57 11.12
C GLU A 36 4.68 -5.34 10.33
N ASN A 37 3.61 -6.01 10.75
CA ASN A 37 2.29 -5.82 10.18
C ASN A 37 1.75 -4.39 10.37
N ALA A 38 1.97 -3.80 11.55
CA ALA A 38 1.57 -2.42 11.82
C ALA A 38 2.32 -1.42 10.93
N ILE A 39 3.61 -1.65 10.66
CA ILE A 39 4.43 -0.87 9.73
C ILE A 39 3.91 -1.02 8.29
N ALA A 40 3.67 -2.26 7.85
CA ALA A 40 3.11 -2.57 6.53
C ALA A 40 1.77 -1.87 6.31
N TYR A 41 0.94 -1.83 7.35
CA TYR A 41 -0.35 -1.16 7.32
C TYR A 41 -0.22 0.36 7.10
N GLN A 42 0.75 1.03 7.73
CA GLN A 42 0.98 2.45 7.47
C GLN A 42 1.29 2.69 5.99
N LEU A 43 2.12 1.83 5.39
CA LEU A 43 2.47 1.94 3.98
C LEU A 43 1.27 1.66 3.06
N TYR A 44 0.48 0.63 3.37
CA TYR A 44 -0.74 0.30 2.62
C TYR A 44 -1.68 1.50 2.59
N HIS A 45 -1.95 2.08 3.75
CA HIS A 45 -2.86 3.23 3.89
C HIS A 45 -2.36 4.45 3.16
N SER A 46 -1.05 4.69 3.20
CA SER A 46 -0.43 5.76 2.43
C SER A 46 -0.71 5.62 0.93
N VAL A 47 -0.46 4.42 0.36
CA VAL A 47 -0.71 4.12 -1.05
C VAL A 47 -2.20 4.25 -1.39
N GLU A 48 -3.08 3.73 -0.55
CA GLU A 48 -4.54 3.84 -0.71
C GLU A 48 -4.99 5.30 -0.82
N LEU A 49 -4.55 6.14 0.13
CA LEU A 49 -4.91 7.55 0.19
C LEU A 49 -4.32 8.34 -0.97
N PHE A 50 -3.10 8.00 -1.40
CA PHE A 50 -2.49 8.62 -2.57
C PHE A 50 -3.26 8.33 -3.86
N TYR A 51 -3.71 7.09 -4.08
CA TYR A 51 -4.57 6.81 -5.24
C TYR A 51 -5.89 7.57 -5.16
N LYS A 52 -6.52 7.64 -3.99
CA LYS A 52 -7.74 8.44 -3.79
C LYS A 52 -7.51 9.92 -4.11
N TYR A 53 -6.39 10.49 -3.68
CA TYR A 53 -5.97 11.85 -4.03
C TYR A 53 -5.89 12.05 -5.55
N MET A 54 -5.16 11.17 -6.25
CA MET A 54 -4.97 11.31 -7.70
C MET A 54 -6.27 11.11 -8.49
N LEU A 55 -7.10 10.14 -8.10
CA LEU A 55 -8.42 9.95 -8.71
C LEU A 55 -9.32 11.18 -8.49
N LEU A 56 -9.27 11.78 -7.31
CA LEU A 56 -10.05 12.97 -7.00
C LEU A 56 -9.56 14.20 -7.80
N LYS A 57 -8.26 14.33 -8.12
CA LYS A 57 -7.76 15.36 -9.06
C LYS A 57 -8.47 15.28 -10.43
N LYS A 58 -8.93 14.09 -10.84
CA LYS A 58 -9.70 13.86 -12.07
C LYS A 58 -11.21 13.82 -11.86
N GLY A 59 -11.70 14.26 -10.70
CA GLY A 59 -13.12 14.29 -10.36
C GLY A 59 -13.74 12.93 -10.04
N GLN A 60 -12.92 11.88 -9.86
CA GLN A 60 -13.43 10.56 -9.46
C GLN A 60 -13.34 10.37 -7.94
N THR A 61 -14.48 10.06 -7.32
CA THR A 61 -14.54 9.69 -5.90
C THR A 61 -14.72 8.19 -5.75
N LYS A 62 -13.77 7.52 -5.07
CA LYS A 62 -13.86 6.10 -4.75
C LYS A 62 -13.86 5.91 -3.23
N ARG A 63 -14.82 5.14 -2.72
CA ARG A 63 -14.94 4.80 -1.28
C ARG A 63 -14.40 3.42 -0.94
N VAL A 64 -13.78 2.74 -1.90
CA VAL A 64 -13.16 1.43 -1.70
C VAL A 64 -11.79 1.56 -1.03
N HIS A 65 -11.35 0.48 -0.39
CA HIS A 65 -10.03 0.37 0.26
C HIS A 65 -9.09 -0.61 -0.45
N ASP A 66 -9.55 -1.25 -1.53
CA ASP A 66 -8.75 -2.20 -2.29
C ASP A 66 -7.79 -1.43 -3.20
N ILE A 67 -6.48 -1.51 -2.90
CA ILE A 67 -5.43 -0.87 -3.69
C ILE A 67 -5.46 -1.33 -5.15
N ALA A 68 -5.68 -2.61 -5.43
CA ALA A 68 -5.68 -3.11 -6.80
C ALA A 68 -6.83 -2.50 -7.64
N ALA A 69 -7.99 -2.32 -7.00
CA ALA A 69 -9.13 -1.66 -7.64
C ALA A 69 -8.87 -0.16 -7.87
N LEU A 70 -8.26 0.51 -6.88
CA LEU A 70 -7.89 1.93 -7.00
C LEU A 70 -6.82 2.13 -8.09
N GLU A 71 -5.80 1.27 -8.12
CA GLU A 71 -4.70 1.29 -9.07
C GLU A 71 -5.17 1.03 -10.50
N THR A 72 -6.10 0.10 -10.70
CA THR A 72 -6.70 -0.16 -12.02
C THR A 72 -7.37 1.09 -12.58
N GLU A 73 -8.13 1.81 -11.74
CA GLU A 73 -8.80 3.06 -12.14
C GLU A 73 -7.79 4.19 -12.33
N TYR A 74 -6.76 4.25 -11.48
CA TYR A 74 -5.67 5.20 -11.58
C TYR A 74 -4.92 5.06 -12.91
N LYS A 75 -4.48 3.85 -13.26
CA LYS A 75 -3.75 3.57 -14.52
C LYS A 75 -4.57 3.90 -15.77
N LYS A 76 -5.90 3.82 -15.72
CA LYS A 76 -6.78 4.27 -16.82
C LYS A 76 -6.73 5.78 -17.04
N LEU A 77 -6.62 6.56 -15.96
CA LEU A 77 -6.59 8.02 -16.02
C LEU A 77 -5.17 8.59 -16.16
N PHE A 78 -4.17 7.82 -15.74
CA PHE A 78 -2.76 8.20 -15.70
C PHE A 78 -1.87 7.11 -16.32
N PRO A 79 -1.96 6.83 -17.62
CA PRO A 79 -1.26 5.71 -18.26
C PRO A 79 0.24 5.95 -18.51
N GLY A 80 0.74 7.16 -18.30
CA GLY A 80 2.13 7.52 -18.59
C GLY A 80 3.12 6.98 -17.56
N PRO A 81 4.35 6.59 -17.95
CA PRO A 81 5.36 6.04 -17.03
C PRO A 81 5.76 7.01 -15.92
N GLN A 82 5.62 8.32 -16.13
CA GLN A 82 5.86 9.35 -15.11
C GLN A 82 4.85 9.28 -13.95
N PHE A 83 3.72 8.60 -14.14
CA PHE A 83 2.69 8.37 -13.13
C PHE A 83 2.80 6.99 -12.47
N ASN A 84 3.77 6.15 -12.85
CA ASN A 84 3.92 4.86 -12.17
C ASN A 84 4.36 5.08 -10.71
N LEU A 85 3.58 4.51 -9.80
CA LEU A 85 3.90 4.39 -8.38
C LEU A 85 4.29 2.94 -8.10
N GLU A 86 5.56 2.69 -7.84
CA GLU A 86 6.06 1.36 -7.51
C GLU A 86 5.84 1.10 -6.02
N HIS A 87 5.07 0.07 -5.67
CA HIS A 87 4.75 -0.25 -4.27
C HIS A 87 4.64 -1.77 -4.04
N PRO A 88 4.82 -2.25 -2.80
CA PRO A 88 4.98 -3.68 -2.51
C PRO A 88 3.64 -4.44 -2.48
N PHE A 89 2.52 -3.75 -2.70
CA PHE A 89 1.18 -4.31 -2.75
C PHE A 89 0.66 -4.51 -4.18
N ASP A 90 1.50 -4.31 -5.20
CA ASP A 90 1.16 -4.64 -6.58
C ASP A 90 1.48 -6.11 -6.83
N PHE A 91 0.44 -6.94 -6.80
CA PHE A 91 0.52 -8.36 -7.12
C PHE A 91 0.10 -8.67 -8.57
N SER A 92 -0.12 -7.65 -9.41
CA SER A 92 -0.60 -7.84 -10.78
C SER A 92 0.42 -8.56 -11.68
N SER A 93 1.71 -8.49 -11.32
CA SER A 93 2.81 -9.17 -12.01
C SER A 93 3.21 -10.50 -11.38
N TYR A 94 2.58 -10.92 -10.28
CA TYR A 94 2.90 -12.18 -9.61
C TYR A 94 2.45 -13.37 -10.48
N GLN A 95 3.41 -14.23 -10.84
CA GLN A 95 3.16 -15.51 -11.47
C GLN A 95 3.61 -16.60 -10.51
N ALA A 96 2.67 -17.48 -10.15
CA ALA A 96 2.98 -18.68 -9.38
C ALA A 96 3.94 -19.57 -10.19
N SER A 97 4.93 -20.16 -9.54
CA SER A 97 5.87 -21.05 -10.19
C SER A 97 5.21 -22.38 -10.54
N ASP A 98 5.40 -22.84 -11.77
CA ASP A 98 4.98 -24.18 -12.20
C ASP A 98 5.65 -25.30 -11.36
N LEU A 99 6.75 -24.98 -10.67
CA LEU A 99 7.46 -25.90 -9.77
C LEU A 99 6.75 -26.12 -8.44
N ASN A 100 5.77 -25.28 -8.09
CA ASN A 100 4.96 -25.41 -6.89
C ASN A 100 3.47 -25.37 -7.25
N PRO A 101 2.84 -26.52 -7.52
CA PRO A 101 1.46 -26.60 -8.01
C PRO A 101 0.41 -25.97 -7.09
N ARG A 102 0.73 -25.76 -5.81
CA ARG A 102 -0.14 -25.13 -4.81
C ARG A 102 0.12 -23.64 -4.62
N GLU A 103 1.15 -23.08 -5.27
CA GLU A 103 1.54 -21.69 -5.08
C GLU A 103 0.45 -20.71 -5.51
N ALA A 104 -0.27 -21.01 -6.60
CA ALA A 104 -1.41 -20.21 -7.02
C ALA A 104 -2.53 -20.18 -5.96
N GLU A 105 -2.90 -21.34 -5.40
CA GLU A 105 -3.89 -21.43 -4.32
C GLU A 105 -3.41 -20.74 -3.04
N MET A 106 -2.13 -20.88 -2.70
CA MET A 106 -1.53 -20.21 -1.54
C MET A 106 -1.52 -18.70 -1.71
N ALA A 107 -1.17 -18.20 -2.89
CA ALA A 107 -1.20 -16.78 -3.22
C ALA A 107 -2.64 -16.23 -3.20
N GLU A 108 -3.61 -16.94 -3.77
CA GLU A 108 -5.02 -16.52 -3.74
C GLU A 108 -5.56 -16.50 -2.30
N ALA A 109 -5.30 -17.55 -1.52
CA ALA A 109 -5.68 -17.63 -0.11
C ALA A 109 -5.00 -16.53 0.72
N HIS A 110 -3.75 -16.20 0.39
CA HIS A 110 -3.00 -15.10 0.99
C HIS A 110 -3.66 -13.76 0.66
N MET A 111 -3.94 -13.48 -0.62
CA MET A 111 -4.62 -12.25 -1.06
C MET A 111 -6.01 -12.08 -0.42
N LYS A 112 -6.76 -13.17 -0.25
CA LYS A 112 -8.07 -13.13 0.46
C LYS A 112 -7.94 -12.71 1.92
N LYS A 113 -6.82 -12.97 2.60
CA LYS A 113 -6.59 -12.51 3.98
C LYS A 113 -6.44 -10.99 4.09
N PHE A 114 -5.87 -10.33 3.08
CA PHE A 114 -5.74 -8.86 3.04
C PHE A 114 -6.96 -8.17 2.42
N LYS A 115 -7.87 -8.93 1.83
CA LYS A 115 -9.16 -8.46 1.27
C LYS A 115 -10.38 -9.02 2.02
N PRO A 116 -10.48 -8.87 3.36
CA PRO A 116 -11.62 -9.40 4.11
C PRO A 116 -12.91 -8.63 3.78
N ASN A 117 -14.02 -9.36 3.61
CA ASN A 117 -15.33 -8.80 3.26
C ASN A 117 -15.89 -7.81 4.30
N PHE A 118 -15.50 -7.97 5.56
CA PHE A 118 -15.77 -7.02 6.64
C PHE A 118 -14.72 -7.27 7.74
N MET A 119 -13.83 -6.32 7.98
CA MET A 119 -12.90 -6.38 9.11
C MET A 119 -12.53 -4.98 9.52
N ASP A 120 -12.40 -4.81 10.84
CA ASP A 120 -11.68 -3.70 11.42
C ASP A 120 -10.33 -3.60 10.71
N GLN A 121 -10.06 -2.41 10.23
CA GLN A 121 -8.92 -2.03 9.44
C GLN A 121 -7.61 -2.45 10.14
N HIS A 122 -7.59 -2.43 11.48
CA HIS A 122 -6.50 -2.86 12.35
C HIS A 122 -6.20 -4.37 12.35
N LEU A 123 -7.07 -5.21 11.79
CA LEU A 123 -6.93 -6.67 11.80
C LEU A 123 -6.48 -7.26 10.46
N ARG A 124 -6.29 -6.44 9.41
CA ARG A 124 -6.10 -6.89 8.00
C ARG A 124 -4.85 -7.74 7.74
N TYR A 125 -3.92 -7.83 8.69
CA TYR A 125 -2.71 -8.64 8.56
C TYR A 125 -2.70 -9.72 9.66
N PRO A 126 -2.58 -11.01 9.31
CA PRO A 126 -2.54 -12.08 10.31
C PRO A 126 -1.37 -11.86 11.28
N SER A 127 -1.62 -11.89 12.59
CA SER A 127 -0.56 -11.79 13.62
C SER A 127 0.43 -12.97 13.58
N ASN A 128 0.06 -14.07 12.93
CA ASN A 128 0.96 -15.15 12.61
C ASN A 128 1.69 -14.87 11.29
N HIS A 129 2.97 -15.24 11.19
CA HIS A 129 3.85 -15.09 10.01
C HIS A 129 3.39 -15.85 8.75
N ASN A 130 2.08 -16.15 8.61
CA ASN A 130 1.43 -16.82 7.50
C ASN A 130 1.17 -15.86 6.34
N THR A 131 2.19 -15.09 5.98
CA THR A 131 2.21 -14.18 4.85
C THR A 131 2.56 -14.89 3.53
N GLY A 132 2.33 -16.21 3.44
CA GLY A 132 2.70 -16.99 2.25
C GLY A 132 4.20 -16.94 1.93
N GLY A 133 5.05 -16.60 2.89
CA GLY A 133 6.50 -16.40 2.70
C GLY A 133 6.95 -14.93 2.53
N TYR A 134 6.03 -13.96 2.49
CA TYR A 134 6.37 -12.54 2.37
C TYR A 134 6.60 -11.88 3.74
N SER A 135 7.85 -11.68 4.16
CA SER A 135 8.10 -10.81 5.33
C SER A 135 7.86 -9.35 4.93
N TYR A 136 7.01 -8.63 5.67
CA TYR A 136 6.75 -7.20 5.47
C TYR A 136 7.74 -6.33 6.23
N LYS A 137 9.01 -6.75 6.27
CA LYS A 137 10.08 -5.99 6.90
C LYS A 137 10.50 -4.84 6.00
N PHE A 138 9.82 -3.72 6.15
CA PHE A 138 10.15 -2.50 5.43
C PHE A 138 11.22 -1.71 6.19
N GLU A 139 12.36 -1.49 5.53
CA GLU A 139 13.36 -0.56 6.04
C GLU A 139 12.86 0.89 5.91
N SER A 140 13.35 1.76 6.79
CA SER A 140 12.93 3.17 6.79
C SER A 140 13.22 3.91 5.48
N CYS A 141 14.24 3.50 4.72
CA CYS A 141 14.58 4.07 3.42
C CYS A 141 13.52 3.75 2.35
N TYR A 142 12.76 2.67 2.51
CA TYR A 142 11.68 2.30 1.62
C TYR A 142 10.55 3.33 1.68
N PHE A 143 10.23 3.81 2.88
CA PHE A 143 9.26 4.88 3.08
C PHE A 143 9.70 6.20 2.42
N ASP A 144 11.00 6.52 2.48
CA ASP A 144 11.54 7.70 1.79
C ASP A 144 11.39 7.58 0.26
N SER A 145 11.69 6.41 -0.31
CA SER A 145 11.51 6.16 -1.74
C SER A 145 10.05 6.35 -2.19
N ILE A 146 9.09 5.83 -1.43
CA ILE A 146 7.67 5.95 -1.74
C ILE A 146 7.21 7.42 -1.60
N LYS A 147 7.66 8.13 -0.56
CA LYS A 147 7.39 9.56 -0.40
C LYS A 147 7.84 10.37 -1.60
N ASP A 148 9.08 10.15 -2.04
CA ASP A 148 9.67 10.88 -3.16
C ASP A 148 8.89 10.62 -4.45
N GLN A 149 8.47 9.37 -4.69
CA GLN A 149 7.59 9.03 -5.81
C GLN A 149 6.25 9.77 -5.74
N MET A 150 5.57 9.72 -4.58
CA MET A 150 4.27 10.39 -4.39
C MET A 150 4.37 11.91 -4.63
N LEU A 151 5.39 12.55 -4.05
CA LEU A 151 5.60 13.99 -4.21
C LEU A 151 5.89 14.33 -5.69
N ARG A 152 6.80 13.59 -6.33
CA ARG A 152 7.13 13.76 -7.75
C ARG A 152 5.90 13.64 -8.63
N ILE A 153 5.09 12.60 -8.44
CA ILE A 153 3.87 12.36 -9.22
C ILE A 153 2.83 13.45 -8.96
N SER A 154 2.63 13.84 -7.70
CA SER A 154 1.62 14.84 -7.31
C SER A 154 1.89 16.23 -7.89
N ALA A 155 3.18 16.55 -8.11
CA ALA A 155 3.66 17.82 -8.67
C ALA A 155 3.53 17.90 -10.19
N ILE A 156 3.20 16.80 -10.87
CA ILE A 156 2.88 16.83 -12.30
C ILE A 156 1.51 17.52 -12.47
N ASP A 157 1.46 18.53 -13.33
CA ASP A 157 0.19 19.15 -13.72
C ASP A 157 -0.66 18.13 -14.48
N CYS A 158 -1.87 17.90 -13.96
CA CYS A 158 -2.78 16.85 -14.40
C CYS A 158 -4.13 17.43 -14.75
#